data_AF-A0A8T7CTF7-F1
#
_entry.id   AF-A0A8T7CTF7-F1
#
_cell.length_a   1.000
_cell.length_b   1.000
_cell.length_c   1.000
_cell.angle_alpha   90.00
_cell.angle_beta   90.00
_cell.angle_gamma   90.00
#
_symmetry.space_group_name_H-M   'P 1'
#
loop_
_entity.id
_entity.type
_entity.pdbx_description
1 polymer ?
#
loop_
_entity_poly.entity_id
_entity_poly.type
_entity_poly.pdbx_seq_one_letter_code
_entity_poly.pdbx_strand_id
1 'polypeptide(L)'
;MNESNTDDTEANEMLASLANDIVNLMLREHQSIHQELDHVSNLISDASKSLSSSFDEINTIAIKQNSLLNTDSKVSKETSDDLATQLKKNQLNVVTALQFDDIVQQLTKHSQSRTSHIQMMFNKLATYLDEIKELEYKSAPAINDRIHDLRHDVAKLRIELEKENPVKQTSLSTGKTELF
;
A
#
# COMPACT_ATOMS: atom_id res chain seq x y z
N MET A 1 47.77 27.68 -6.55
CA MET A 1 47.57 26.33 -5.98
C MET A 1 46.46 26.34 -4.92
N ASN A 2 45.27 26.91 -5.23
CA ASN A 2 44.13 26.96 -4.31
C ASN A 2 42.81 26.40 -4.91
N GLU A 3 42.76 26.08 -6.21
CA GLU A 3 41.53 25.61 -6.86
C GLU A 3 41.16 24.17 -6.45
N SER A 4 42.14 23.28 -6.26
CA SER A 4 41.91 21.86 -5.93
C SER A 4 41.17 21.61 -4.60
N ASN A 5 41.30 22.48 -3.59
CA ASN A 5 40.61 22.29 -2.31
C ASN A 5 39.15 22.76 -2.33
N THR A 6 38.79 23.61 -3.30
CA THR A 6 37.46 24.22 -3.37
C THR A 6 36.47 23.25 -4.04
N ASP A 7 36.90 22.58 -5.10
CA ASP A 7 36.10 21.60 -5.85
C ASP A 7 35.79 20.35 -5.02
N ASP A 8 36.74 19.86 -4.22
CA ASP A 8 36.53 18.72 -3.31
C ASP A 8 35.55 19.06 -2.16
N THR A 9 35.51 20.33 -1.74
CA THR A 9 34.57 20.80 -0.72
C THR A 9 33.16 20.88 -1.28
N GLU A 10 33.01 21.38 -2.51
CA GLU A 10 31.72 21.47 -3.21
C GLU A 10 31.10 20.09 -3.49
N ALA A 11 31.89 19.13 -3.99
CA ALA A 11 31.42 17.77 -4.23
C ALA A 11 30.94 17.07 -2.93
N ASN A 12 31.66 17.28 -1.83
CA ASN A 12 31.28 16.77 -0.52
C ASN A 12 29.98 17.40 0.01
N GLU A 13 29.79 18.71 -0.17
CA GLU A 13 28.55 19.38 0.19
C GLU A 13 27.36 18.88 -0.65
N MET A 14 27.56 18.67 -1.95
CA MET A 14 26.52 18.12 -2.83
C MET A 14 26.14 16.68 -2.46
N LEU A 15 27.11 15.83 -2.14
CA LEU A 15 26.88 14.47 -1.65
C LEU A 15 26.14 14.46 -0.31
N ALA A 16 26.53 15.32 0.63
CA ALA A 16 25.86 15.42 1.93
C ALA A 16 24.40 15.88 1.78
N SER A 17 24.14 16.86 0.91
CA SER A 17 22.80 17.33 0.58
C SER A 17 21.94 16.23 -0.05
N LEU A 18 22.50 15.50 -1.01
CA LEU A 18 21.82 14.39 -1.69
C LEU A 18 21.53 13.21 -0.75
N ALA A 19 22.47 12.86 0.12
CA ALA A 19 22.27 11.86 1.16
C ALA A 19 21.10 12.24 2.07
N ASN A 20 21.02 13.52 2.47
CA ASN A 20 19.91 14.03 3.26
C ASN A 20 18.57 13.98 2.48
N ASP A 21 18.56 14.34 1.19
CA ASP A 21 17.38 14.24 0.32
C ASP A 21 16.87 12.79 0.24
N ILE A 22 17.78 11.82 0.06
CA ILE A 22 17.45 10.39 0.01
C ILE A 22 16.94 9.88 1.35
N VAL A 23 17.59 10.23 2.47
CA VAL A 23 17.15 9.82 3.80
C VAL A 23 15.76 10.37 4.12
N ASN A 24 15.50 11.64 3.79
CA ASN A 24 14.19 12.24 4.00
C ASN A 24 13.11 11.59 3.13
N LEU A 25 13.43 11.28 1.87
CA LEU A 25 12.53 10.51 1.00
C LEU A 25 12.25 9.14 1.61
N MET A 26 13.28 8.40 2.03
CA MET A 26 13.14 7.09 2.66
C MET A 26 12.29 7.11 3.92
N LEU A 27 12.48 8.10 4.79
CA LEU A 27 11.69 8.24 6.01
C LEU A 27 10.22 8.50 5.68
N ARG A 28 9.94 9.37 4.70
CA ARG A 28 8.58 9.65 4.23
C ARG A 28 7.92 8.40 3.65
N GLU A 29 8.65 7.67 2.80
CA GLU A 29 8.13 6.47 2.15
C GLU A 29 7.88 5.33 3.15
N HIS A 30 8.79 5.14 4.10
CA HIS A 30 8.61 4.18 5.19
C HIS A 30 7.37 4.52 6.03
N GLN A 31 7.17 5.80 6.37
CA GLN A 31 5.97 6.24 7.09
C GLN A 31 4.69 6.01 6.28
N SER A 32 4.70 6.28 4.96
CA SER A 32 3.57 6.01 4.07
C SER A 32 3.20 4.52 4.05
N ILE A 33 4.19 3.65 3.87
CA ILE A 33 3.99 2.19 3.86
C ILE A 33 3.42 1.72 5.19
N HIS A 34 3.92 2.25 6.32
CA HIS A 34 3.41 1.87 7.63
C HIS A 34 1.94 2.27 7.82
N GLN A 35 1.57 3.48 7.40
CA GLN A 35 0.17 3.95 7.44
C GLN A 35 -0.74 3.09 6.55
N GLU A 36 -0.27 2.71 5.37
CA GLU A 36 -0.99 1.81 4.46
C GLU A 36 -1.19 0.41 5.07
N LEU A 37 -0.16 -0.14 5.71
CA LEU A 37 -0.25 -1.44 6.39
C LEU A 37 -1.19 -1.40 7.60
N ASP A 38 -1.17 -0.32 8.38
CA ASP A 38 -2.13 -0.12 9.48
C ASP A 38 -3.57 -0.04 8.97
N HIS A 39 -3.78 0.65 7.84
CA HIS A 39 -5.08 0.71 7.19
C HIS A 39 -5.56 -0.68 6.72
N VAL A 40 -4.70 -1.45 6.06
CA VAL A 40 -4.97 -2.85 5.69
C VAL A 40 -5.32 -3.68 6.92
N SER A 41 -4.53 -3.58 7.99
CA SER A 41 -4.76 -4.31 9.24
C SER A 41 -6.14 -4.03 9.83
N ASN A 42 -6.56 -2.76 9.84
CA ASN A 42 -7.89 -2.36 10.29
C ASN A 42 -9.00 -2.93 9.39
N LEU A 43 -8.84 -2.85 8.06
CA LEU A 43 -9.78 -3.43 7.11
C LEU A 43 -9.88 -4.96 7.26
N ILE A 44 -8.77 -5.67 7.47
CA ILE A 44 -8.74 -7.11 7.75
C ILE A 44 -9.51 -7.42 9.03
N SER A 45 -9.27 -6.65 10.09
CA SER A 45 -9.99 -6.80 11.36
C SER A 45 -11.50 -6.61 11.17
N ASP A 46 -11.92 -5.60 10.42
CA ASP A 46 -13.34 -5.31 10.20
C ASP A 46 -14.01 -6.36 9.30
N ALA A 47 -13.33 -6.80 8.23
CA ALA A 47 -13.79 -7.89 7.38
C ALA A 47 -13.89 -9.21 8.17
N SER A 48 -12.91 -9.52 9.04
CA SER A 48 -12.92 -10.69 9.91
C SER A 48 -14.10 -10.66 10.88
N LYS A 49 -14.36 -9.52 11.54
CA LYS A 49 -15.54 -9.33 12.40
C LYS A 49 -16.83 -9.52 11.62
N SER A 50 -16.92 -8.95 10.42
CA SER A 50 -18.09 -9.07 9.55
C SER A 50 -18.34 -10.52 9.12
N LEU A 51 -17.29 -11.24 8.71
CA LEU A 51 -17.36 -12.66 8.36
C LEU A 51 -17.74 -13.54 9.56
N SER A 52 -17.17 -13.27 10.74
CA SER A 52 -17.54 -13.99 11.97
C SER A 52 -19.01 -13.78 12.31
N SER A 53 -19.49 -12.53 12.27
CA SER A 53 -20.91 -12.21 12.46
C SER A 53 -21.78 -12.91 11.42
N SER A 54 -21.34 -12.95 10.16
CA SER A 54 -22.05 -13.63 9.07
C SER A 54 -22.14 -15.13 9.32
N PHE A 55 -21.06 -15.75 9.80
CA PHE A 55 -21.02 -17.17 10.10
C PHE A 55 -21.92 -17.52 11.30
N ASP A 56 -21.89 -16.72 12.36
CA ASP A 56 -22.78 -16.89 13.52
C ASP A 56 -24.25 -16.78 13.12
N GLU A 57 -24.57 -15.85 12.23
CA GLU A 57 -25.91 -15.69 11.67
C GLU A 57 -26.30 -16.89 10.79
N ILE A 58 -25.45 -17.32 9.86
CA ILE A 58 -25.69 -18.52 9.04
C ILE A 58 -25.89 -19.75 9.91
N ASN A 59 -25.08 -19.93 10.95
CA ASN A 59 -25.21 -21.04 11.89
C ASN A 59 -26.54 -20.98 12.64
N THR A 60 -26.94 -19.79 13.10
CA THR A 60 -28.26 -19.57 13.72
C THR A 60 -29.41 -19.91 12.77
N ILE A 61 -29.28 -19.52 11.50
CA ILE A 61 -30.26 -19.83 10.45
C ILE A 61 -30.31 -21.33 10.18
N ALA A 62 -29.17 -22.00 10.06
CA ALA A 62 -29.09 -23.43 9.83
C ALA A 62 -29.74 -24.22 10.98
N ILE A 63 -29.51 -23.80 12.23
CA ILE A 63 -30.17 -24.37 13.41
C ILE A 63 -31.69 -24.14 13.34
N LYS A 64 -32.14 -22.92 13.01
CA LYS A 64 -33.58 -22.62 12.81
C LYS A 64 -34.19 -23.47 11.69
N GLN A 65 -33.55 -23.54 10.52
CA GLN A 65 -34.00 -24.34 9.38
C GLN A 65 -34.09 -25.83 9.75
N ASN A 66 -33.09 -26.37 10.45
CA ASN A 66 -33.12 -27.75 10.91
C ASN A 66 -34.25 -27.98 11.92
N SER A 67 -34.51 -27.03 12.83
CA SER A 67 -35.67 -27.12 13.73
C SER A 67 -37.01 -27.10 12.98
N LEU A 68 -37.13 -26.25 11.95
CA LEU A 68 -38.33 -26.11 11.13
C LEU A 68 -38.59 -27.35 10.25
N LEU A 69 -37.54 -27.96 9.69
CA LEU A 69 -37.63 -29.20 8.90
C LEU A 69 -38.03 -30.41 9.76
N ASN A 70 -37.66 -30.40 11.04
CA ASN A 70 -38.06 -31.46 11.98
C ASN A 70 -39.46 -31.25 12.57
N THR A 71 -40.07 -30.07 12.41
CA THR A 71 -41.48 -29.83 12.74
C THR A 71 -42.35 -29.90 11.49
N ASP A 72 -43.24 -30.89 11.44
CA ASP A 72 -44.07 -31.31 10.29
C ASP A 72 -45.17 -30.30 9.86
N SER A 73 -44.92 -28.99 9.95
CA SER A 73 -45.95 -27.95 9.89
C SER A 73 -45.79 -27.00 8.71
N LYS A 74 -46.88 -26.89 7.92
CA LYS A 74 -47.20 -25.84 6.93
C LYS A 74 -46.31 -24.58 7.05
N VAL A 75 -45.37 -24.43 6.12
CA VAL A 75 -44.54 -23.22 5.96
C VAL A 75 -45.45 -22.00 5.78
N SER A 76 -45.42 -21.07 6.74
CA SER A 76 -46.21 -19.83 6.69
C SER A 76 -45.53 -18.79 5.79
N LYS A 77 -46.30 -17.83 5.26
CA LYS A 77 -45.72 -16.72 4.45
C LYS A 77 -44.67 -15.89 5.20
N GLU A 78 -44.82 -15.74 6.53
CA GLU A 78 -43.85 -15.04 7.39
C GLU A 78 -42.48 -15.71 7.43
N THR A 79 -42.43 -17.05 7.40
CA THR A 79 -41.14 -17.77 7.38
C THR A 79 -40.41 -17.63 6.05
N SER A 80 -41.13 -17.39 4.95
CA SER A 80 -40.54 -17.12 3.64
C SER A 80 -39.93 -15.71 3.54
N ASP A 81 -40.56 -14.70 4.15
CA ASP A 81 -40.05 -13.33 4.15
C ASP A 81 -38.80 -13.18 5.04
N ASP A 82 -38.75 -13.88 6.19
CA ASP A 82 -37.57 -13.94 7.07
C ASP A 82 -36.37 -14.61 6.37
N LEU A 83 -36.62 -15.68 5.60
CA LEU A 83 -35.59 -16.32 4.78
C LEU A 83 -35.06 -15.39 3.67
N ALA A 84 -35.96 -14.66 3.02
CA ALA A 84 -35.59 -13.74 1.94
C ALA A 84 -34.76 -12.54 2.45
N THR A 85 -35.05 -12.05 3.66
CA THR A 85 -34.25 -10.99 4.30
C THR A 85 -32.88 -11.51 4.74
N GLN A 86 -32.81 -12.73 5.27
CA GLN A 86 -31.55 -13.38 5.64
C GLN A 86 -30.67 -13.69 4.42
N LEU A 87 -31.26 -14.14 3.31
CA LEU A 87 -30.54 -14.35 2.04
C LEU A 87 -29.95 -13.04 1.51
N LYS A 88 -30.73 -11.95 1.54
CA LYS A 88 -30.23 -10.61 1.17
C LYS A 88 -29.07 -10.15 2.05
N LYS A 89 -29.13 -10.45 3.36
CA LYS A 89 -28.04 -10.11 4.29
C LYS A 89 -26.77 -10.89 3.99
N ASN A 90 -26.87 -12.20 3.74
CA ASN A 90 -25.75 -13.02 3.31
C ASN A 90 -25.16 -12.58 1.97
N GLN A 91 -26.02 -12.19 1.02
CA GLN A 91 -25.56 -11.65 -0.26
C GLN A 91 -24.76 -10.35 -0.06
N LEU A 92 -25.18 -9.49 0.86
CA LEU A 92 -24.43 -8.28 1.24
C LEU A 92 -23.07 -8.63 1.83
N ASN A 93 -23.01 -9.62 2.72
CA ASN A 93 -21.76 -10.06 3.36
C ASN A 93 -20.76 -10.64 2.35
N VAL A 94 -21.23 -11.39 1.35
CA VAL A 94 -20.38 -11.89 0.24
C VAL A 94 -19.85 -10.73 -0.60
N VAL A 95 -20.68 -9.73 -0.91
CA VAL A 95 -20.24 -8.53 -1.64
C VAL A 95 -19.16 -7.79 -0.85
N THR A 96 -19.33 -7.61 0.47
CA THR A 96 -18.32 -6.98 1.32
C THR A 96 -17.02 -7.78 1.37
N ALA A 97 -17.08 -9.11 1.41
CA ALA A 97 -15.90 -9.97 1.38
C ALA A 97 -15.12 -9.85 0.04
N LEU A 98 -15.84 -9.76 -1.08
CA LEU A 98 -15.22 -9.54 -2.41
C LEU A 98 -14.60 -8.15 -2.53
N GLN A 99 -15.26 -7.12 -1.98
CA GLN A 99 -14.71 -5.76 -1.93
C GLN A 99 -13.44 -5.69 -1.07
N PHE A 100 -13.41 -6.42 0.04
CA PHE A 100 -12.23 -6.54 0.87
C PHE A 100 -11.06 -7.20 0.11
N ASP A 101 -11.32 -8.29 -0.62
CA ASP A 101 -10.30 -8.96 -1.43
C ASP A 101 -9.71 -8.02 -2.49
N ASP A 102 -10.55 -7.24 -3.18
CA ASP A 102 -10.09 -6.25 -4.16
C ASP A 102 -9.22 -5.15 -3.52
N ILE A 103 -9.63 -4.60 -2.38
CA ILE A 103 -8.85 -3.58 -1.66
C ILE A 103 -7.50 -4.13 -1.19
N VAL A 104 -7.48 -5.35 -0.61
CA VAL A 104 -6.23 -6.00 -0.18
C VAL A 104 -5.32 -6.26 -1.37
N GLN A 105 -5.84 -6.72 -2.51
CA GLN A 105 -5.05 -6.92 -3.71
C GLN A 105 -4.47 -5.60 -4.25
N GLN A 106 -5.25 -4.52 -4.26
CA GLN A 106 -4.79 -3.21 -4.70
C GLN A 106 -3.69 -2.66 -3.77
N LEU A 107 -3.89 -2.70 -2.45
CA LEU A 107 -2.89 -2.27 -1.46
C LEU A 107 -1.62 -3.11 -1.52
N THR A 108 -1.74 -4.43 -1.71
CA THR A 108 -0.58 -5.31 -1.86
C THR A 108 0.21 -4.96 -3.11
N LYS A 109 -0.45 -4.78 -4.25
CA LYS A 109 0.19 -4.37 -5.51
C LYS A 109 0.88 -3.01 -5.35
N HIS A 110 0.23 -2.07 -4.68
CA HIS A 110 0.76 -0.73 -4.42
C HIS A 110 2.03 -0.78 -3.54
N SER A 111 1.95 -1.48 -2.41
CA SER A 111 3.08 -1.66 -1.49
C SER A 111 4.27 -2.37 -2.16
N GLN A 112 3.99 -3.38 -2.99
CA GLN A 112 5.01 -4.06 -3.80
C GLN A 112 5.65 -3.11 -4.83
N SER A 113 4.87 -2.29 -5.53
CA SER A 113 5.37 -1.29 -6.48
C SER A 113 6.31 -0.30 -5.80
N ARG A 114 5.87 0.30 -4.69
CA ARG A 114 6.67 1.26 -3.90
C ARG A 114 7.97 0.63 -3.39
N THR A 115 7.89 -0.58 -2.85
CA THR A 115 9.08 -1.32 -2.38
C THR A 115 10.06 -1.58 -3.52
N SER A 116 9.56 -1.98 -4.70
CA SER A 116 10.39 -2.17 -5.90
C SER A 116 11.05 -0.87 -6.37
N HIS A 117 10.33 0.24 -6.37
CA HIS A 117 10.85 1.57 -6.71
C HIS A 117 11.95 2.03 -5.74
N ILE A 118 11.75 1.82 -4.44
CA ILE A 118 12.77 2.09 -3.41
C ILE A 118 14.00 1.20 -3.59
N GLN A 119 13.81 -0.10 -3.87
CA GLN A 119 14.94 -1.01 -4.09
C GLN A 119 15.74 -0.63 -5.35
N MET A 120 15.06 -0.21 -6.42
CA MET A 120 15.71 0.31 -7.62
C MET A 120 16.54 1.56 -7.31
N MET A 121 16.04 2.46 -6.46
CA MET A 121 16.78 3.64 -6.00
C MET A 121 18.06 3.25 -5.26
N PHE A 122 17.98 2.31 -4.32
CA PHE A 122 19.15 1.86 -3.57
C PHE A 122 20.20 1.22 -4.47
N ASN A 123 19.79 0.42 -5.44
CA ASN A 123 20.70 -0.15 -6.41
C ASN A 123 21.38 0.93 -7.24
N LYS A 124 20.64 1.94 -7.73
CA LYS A 124 21.21 3.08 -8.44
C LYS A 124 22.19 3.84 -7.56
N LEU A 125 21.81 4.18 -6.32
CA LEU A 125 22.67 4.86 -5.37
C LEU A 125 23.98 4.10 -5.14
N ALA A 126 23.91 2.78 -4.95
CA ALA A 126 25.09 1.95 -4.79
C ALA A 126 26.00 2.02 -6.03
N THR A 127 25.44 1.89 -7.24
CA THR A 127 26.20 2.03 -8.49
C THR A 127 26.87 3.40 -8.61
N TYR A 128 26.14 4.49 -8.34
CA TYR A 128 26.68 5.85 -8.42
C TYR A 128 27.78 6.08 -7.39
N LEU A 129 27.65 5.54 -6.17
CA LEU A 129 28.70 5.62 -5.14
C LEU A 129 29.95 4.83 -5.53
N ASP A 130 29.79 3.64 -6.11
CA ASP A 130 30.91 2.85 -6.63
C ASP A 130 31.63 3.58 -7.77
N GLU A 131 30.88 4.19 -8.70
CA GLU A 131 31.44 5.00 -9.79
C GLU A 131 32.17 6.26 -9.27
N ILE A 132 31.60 6.96 -8.29
CA ILE A 132 32.25 8.13 -7.66
C ILE A 132 33.55 7.71 -6.98
N LYS A 133 33.57 6.56 -6.31
CA LYS A 133 34.78 6.00 -5.70
C LYS A 133 35.85 5.63 -6.74
N GLU A 134 35.45 5.13 -7.91
CA GLU A 134 36.38 4.89 -9.03
C GLU A 134 36.87 6.20 -9.67
N LEU A 135 36.06 7.25 -9.61
CA LEU A 135 36.37 8.59 -10.10
C LEU A 135 37.21 9.41 -9.12
N GLU A 136 37.43 8.98 -7.88
CA GLU A 136 38.30 9.65 -6.87
C GLU A 136 39.75 9.85 -7.39
N TYR A 137 40.14 9.17 -8.48
CA TYR A 137 41.42 9.35 -9.20
C TYR A 137 41.33 10.16 -10.51
N LYS A 138 40.15 10.68 -10.88
CA LYS A 138 39.85 11.46 -12.10
C LYS A 138 39.21 12.80 -11.71
N SER A 139 39.24 13.79 -12.59
CA SER A 139 39.00 15.20 -12.21
C SER A 139 37.61 15.46 -11.60
N ALA A 140 37.56 16.42 -10.66
CA ALA A 140 36.35 16.86 -9.95
C ALA A 140 35.10 17.15 -10.82
N PRO A 141 35.21 17.67 -12.06
CA PRO A 141 34.06 17.81 -12.96
C PRO A 141 33.27 16.52 -13.20
N ALA A 142 33.95 15.38 -13.33
CA ALA A 142 33.28 14.10 -13.58
C ALA A 142 32.49 13.60 -12.37
N ILE A 143 32.97 13.91 -11.16
CA ILE A 143 32.26 13.60 -9.90
C ILE A 143 31.00 14.45 -9.80
N ASN A 144 31.10 15.75 -10.09
CA ASN A 144 29.97 16.68 -10.05
C ASN A 144 28.86 16.31 -11.06
N ASP A 145 29.24 15.96 -12.29
CA ASP A 145 28.28 15.47 -13.30
C ASP A 145 27.53 14.23 -12.79
N ARG A 146 28.23 13.32 -12.10
CA ARG A 146 27.62 12.08 -11.60
C ARG A 146 26.69 12.30 -10.41
N ILE A 147 27.03 13.23 -9.52
CA ILE A 147 26.14 13.67 -8.44
C ILE A 147 24.87 14.31 -9.01
N HIS A 148 24.99 15.08 -10.10
CA HIS A 148 23.85 15.67 -10.80
C HIS A 148 22.91 14.62 -11.42
N ASP A 149 23.46 13.60 -12.08
CA ASP A 149 22.69 12.47 -12.64
C ASP A 149 21.87 11.76 -11.54
N LEU A 150 22.52 11.41 -10.42
CA LEU A 150 21.84 10.76 -9.31
C LEU A 150 20.75 11.66 -8.71
N ARG A 151 20.99 12.96 -8.59
CA ARG A 151 19.98 13.92 -8.11
C ARG A 151 18.77 13.99 -9.04
N HIS A 152 19.00 13.95 -10.35
CA HIS A 152 17.92 13.89 -11.34
C HIS A 152 17.10 12.59 -11.18
N ASP A 153 17.77 11.46 -11.02
CA ASP A 153 17.12 10.16 -10.79
C ASP A 153 16.27 10.15 -9.51
N VAL A 154 16.77 10.71 -8.40
CA VAL A 154 16.03 10.85 -7.14
C VAL A 154 14.80 11.75 -7.33
N ALA A 155 14.93 12.86 -8.05
CA ALA A 155 13.81 13.75 -8.32
C ALA A 155 12.73 13.06 -9.18
N LYS A 156 13.13 12.29 -10.19
CA LYS A 156 12.21 11.51 -11.03
C LYS A 156 11.45 10.47 -10.21
N LEU A 157 12.18 9.72 -9.37
CA LEU A 157 11.58 8.72 -8.49
C LEU A 157 10.56 9.34 -7.53
N ARG A 158 10.87 10.50 -6.94
CA ARG A 158 9.94 11.22 -6.08
C ARG A 158 8.63 11.53 -6.80
N ILE A 159 8.69 11.96 -8.06
CA ILE A 159 7.50 12.23 -8.89
C ILE A 159 6.71 10.94 -9.16
N GLU A 160 7.39 9.82 -9.37
CA GLU A 160 6.74 8.52 -9.57
C GLU A 160 6.02 8.05 -8.29
N LEU A 161 6.69 8.15 -7.13
CA LEU A 161 6.11 7.79 -5.82
C LEU A 161 4.95 8.70 -5.40
N GLU A 162 4.94 9.98 -5.82
CA GLU A 162 3.83 10.90 -5.56
C GLU A 162 2.59 10.63 -6.44
N LYS A 163 2.75 9.98 -7.59
CA LYS A 163 1.62 9.53 -8.44
C LYS A 163 0.95 8.28 -7.88
N GLU A 164 1.71 7.44 -7.18
CA GLU A 164 1.24 6.25 -6.46
C GLU A 164 0.55 6.66 -5.15
N ASN A 165 -0.58 7.36 -5.26
CA ASN A 165 -1.40 7.72 -4.10
C ASN A 165 -2.41 6.58 -3.82
N PRO A 166 -2.44 5.99 -2.61
CA PRO A 166 -3.29 4.86 -2.34
C PRO A 166 -4.77 5.27 -2.21
N VAL A 167 -5.60 4.30 -2.58
CA VAL A 167 -7.08 4.24 -2.54
C VAL A 167 -7.71 5.10 -1.43
N LYS A 168 -8.59 6.05 -1.80
CA LYS A 168 -9.33 6.94 -0.88
C LYS A 168 -10.58 6.29 -0.28
N GLN A 169 -10.55 5.00 0.04
CA GLN A 169 -11.74 4.32 0.55
C GLN A 169 -11.76 4.34 2.08
N THR A 170 -12.42 5.35 2.64
CA THR A 170 -12.50 5.58 4.09
C THR A 170 -13.53 4.70 4.80
N SER A 171 -14.40 4.00 4.06
CA SER A 171 -15.42 3.13 4.65
C SER A 171 -15.96 2.06 3.68
N LEU A 172 -16.17 0.85 4.21
CA LEU A 172 -16.91 -0.25 3.58
C LEU A 172 -18.42 -0.21 3.87
N SER A 173 -18.88 0.68 4.78
CA SER A 173 -20.28 0.70 5.27
C SER A 173 -21.28 1.29 4.27
N THR A 174 -20.79 2.04 3.29
CA THR A 174 -21.59 2.62 2.22
C THR A 174 -21.08 2.04 0.91
N GLY A 175 -21.82 1.12 0.29
CA GLY A 175 -21.47 0.47 -0.98
C GLY A 175 -21.40 1.41 -2.21
N LYS A 176 -20.93 2.65 -2.04
CA LYS A 176 -20.59 3.58 -3.10
C LYS A 176 -19.07 3.59 -3.25
N THR A 177 -18.60 2.86 -4.24
CA THR A 177 -17.21 2.88 -4.70
C THR A 177 -17.06 4.04 -5.69
N GLU A 178 -16.22 5.02 -5.39
CA GLU A 178 -15.59 5.84 -6.44
C GLU A 178 -14.25 5.17 -6.79
N LEU A 179 -14.26 4.42 -7.89
CA LEU A 179 -13.06 3.87 -8.51
C LEU A 179 -12.45 4.96 -9.41
N PHE A 180 -11.19 5.31 -9.19
CA PHE A 180 -10.36 6.02 -10.15
C PHE A 180 -9.14 5.15 -10.46
#